data_AF-A0A952I3A1-F1
#
_entry.id   AF-A0A952I3A1-F1
#
_cell.length_a   1.000
_cell.length_b   1.000
_cell.length_c   1.000
_cell.angle_alpha   90.00
_cell.angle_beta   90.00
_cell.angle_gamma   90.00
#
_symmetry.space_group_name_H-M   'P 1'
#
loop_
_entity.id
_entity.type
_entity.pdbx_description
1 polymer ?
#
loop_
_entity_poly.entity_id
_entity_poly.type
_entity_poly.pdbx_seq_one_letter_code
_entity_poly.pdbx_strand_id
1 'polypeptide(L)'
;MRVLVTAADNDYVDFESLRNSSETFKLGATGLGGSTYVDAVINGKVFDLNQKVIHGFNSSSDVRQALLRGDIHGMWGSLGSALKGVKAGQHRIVLQSGTERSSELPDVPTVSEVAKSLSDPATADAVLSAWDALNQVGRPVAAPPGVPADRVAYLQSVFEKAMNDPEFIEVAKQSKRALSYSTGADMAETAEASTNLADDVRDLLVSAIRGEL
;
A
#
# COMPACT_ATOMS: atom_id res chain seq x y z
N MET A 1 3.62 2.91 4.38
CA MET A 1 2.80 3.93 3.68
C MET A 1 2.65 3.61 2.20
N ARG A 2 1.41 3.65 1.73
CA ARG A 2 1.01 3.49 0.32
C ARG A 2 0.66 4.84 -0.27
N VAL A 3 0.85 5.00 -1.58
CA VAL A 3 0.52 6.23 -2.31
C VAL A 3 -0.12 5.91 -3.65
N LEU A 4 -1.10 6.72 -4.04
CA LEU A 4 -1.65 6.74 -5.38
C LEU A 4 -0.85 7.72 -6.23
N VAL A 5 -0.35 7.23 -7.36
CA VAL A 5 0.48 7.98 -8.29
C VAL A 5 -0.23 8.16 -9.62
N THR A 6 -0.15 9.35 -10.20
CA THR A 6 -0.57 9.65 -11.57
C THR A 6 0.63 10.08 -12.42
N ALA A 7 0.48 10.03 -13.75
CA ALA A 7 1.49 10.57 -14.66
C ALA A 7 1.58 12.10 -14.53
N ALA A 8 2.78 12.66 -14.66
CA ALA A 8 2.98 14.10 -14.51
C ALA A 8 2.44 14.94 -15.69
N ASP A 9 1.92 14.33 -16.74
CA ASP A 9 1.42 14.98 -17.95
C ASP A 9 -0.06 14.68 -18.23
N ASN A 10 -0.76 14.00 -17.33
CA ASN A 10 -2.21 13.78 -17.45
C ASN A 10 -3.05 14.76 -16.62
N ASP A 11 -4.36 14.74 -16.86
CA ASP A 11 -5.36 15.65 -16.26
C ASP A 11 -5.69 15.35 -14.79
N TYR A 12 -5.22 14.22 -14.26
CA TYR A 12 -5.43 13.79 -12.87
C TYR A 12 -4.33 14.35 -11.96
N VAL A 13 -4.39 15.67 -11.74
CA VAL A 13 -3.37 16.45 -11.01
C VAL A 13 -3.47 16.32 -9.48
N ASP A 14 -4.62 15.89 -8.98
CA ASP A 14 -4.94 15.69 -7.56
C ASP A 14 -6.02 14.59 -7.38
N PHE A 15 -6.44 14.30 -6.14
CA PHE A 15 -7.47 13.29 -5.91
C PHE A 15 -8.87 13.74 -6.39
N GLU A 16 -9.16 15.03 -6.34
CA GLU A 16 -10.48 15.56 -6.71
C GLU A 16 -10.72 15.52 -8.23
N SER A 17 -9.70 15.77 -9.04
CA SER A 17 -9.75 15.59 -10.50
C SER A 17 -10.04 14.14 -10.88
N LEU A 18 -9.54 13.17 -10.11
CA LEU A 18 -9.91 11.76 -10.25
C LEU A 18 -11.37 11.51 -9.87
N ARG A 19 -11.78 11.96 -8.68
CA ARG A 19 -13.12 11.72 -8.13
C ARG A 19 -14.22 12.32 -8.99
N ASN A 20 -13.98 13.49 -9.57
CA ASN A 20 -14.96 14.24 -10.36
C ASN A 20 -14.89 13.93 -11.88
N SER A 21 -14.00 13.02 -12.30
CA SER A 21 -13.84 12.69 -13.71
C SER A 21 -15.05 11.91 -14.25
N SER A 22 -15.56 12.33 -15.40
CA SER A 22 -16.53 11.54 -16.18
C SER A 22 -15.87 10.41 -16.96
N GLU A 23 -14.55 10.46 -17.16
CA GLU A 23 -13.79 9.43 -17.86
C GLU A 23 -13.38 8.32 -16.90
N THR A 24 -13.36 7.08 -17.40
CA THR A 24 -12.91 5.94 -16.61
C THR A 24 -11.39 6.01 -16.38
N PHE A 25 -10.99 6.12 -15.11
CA PHE A 25 -9.60 6.14 -14.70
C PHE A 25 -8.97 4.75 -14.82
N LYS A 26 -8.03 4.58 -15.75
CA LYS A 26 -7.31 3.31 -15.94
C LYS A 26 -6.20 3.21 -14.89
N LEU A 27 -6.35 2.30 -13.94
CA LEU A 27 -5.42 2.12 -12.84
C LEU A 27 -4.65 0.81 -13.01
N GLY A 28 -3.32 0.86 -13.09
CA GLY A 28 -2.51 -0.33 -13.29
C GLY A 28 -2.15 -1.05 -11.99
N ALA A 29 -2.11 -2.37 -12.04
CA ALA A 29 -1.76 -3.22 -10.91
C ALA A 29 -1.01 -4.50 -11.33
N THR A 30 -0.28 -5.12 -10.42
CA THR A 30 0.25 -6.48 -10.62
C THR A 30 -0.88 -7.53 -10.60
N GLY A 31 -0.56 -8.82 -10.45
CA GLY A 31 -1.56 -9.88 -10.35
C GLY A 31 -2.52 -9.75 -9.15
N LEU A 32 -3.61 -10.55 -9.21
CA LEU A 32 -4.61 -10.68 -8.16
C LEU A 32 -3.97 -10.99 -6.80
N GLY A 33 -4.52 -10.43 -5.73
CA GLY A 33 -3.97 -10.54 -4.36
C GLY A 33 -2.68 -9.75 -4.12
N GLY A 34 -2.03 -9.23 -5.17
CA GLY A 34 -0.88 -8.34 -5.03
C GLY A 34 -1.27 -6.99 -4.44
N SER A 35 -0.39 -6.39 -3.63
CA SER A 35 -0.71 -5.14 -2.91
C SER A 35 -1.22 -4.02 -3.82
N THR A 36 -0.65 -3.81 -5.01
CA THR A 36 -1.14 -2.77 -5.93
C THR A 36 -2.56 -3.02 -6.42
N TYR A 37 -2.98 -4.29 -6.55
CA TYR A 37 -4.33 -4.65 -6.95
C TYR A 37 -5.30 -4.46 -5.78
N VAL A 38 -4.94 -4.95 -4.59
CA VAL A 38 -5.76 -4.80 -3.38
C VAL A 38 -5.97 -3.32 -3.04
N ASP A 39 -4.92 -2.50 -3.10
CA ASP A 39 -5.03 -1.05 -2.90
C ASP A 39 -6.00 -0.40 -3.89
N ALA A 40 -5.91 -0.79 -5.16
CA ALA A 40 -6.74 -0.26 -6.23
C ALA A 40 -8.23 -0.55 -5.97
N VAL A 41 -8.59 -1.80 -5.74
CA VAL A 41 -10.00 -2.21 -5.61
C VAL A 41 -10.63 -1.73 -4.31
N ILE A 42 -9.89 -1.75 -3.19
CA ILE A 42 -10.40 -1.27 -1.90
C ILE A 42 -10.66 0.23 -1.94
N ASN A 43 -9.66 1.03 -2.32
CA ASN A 43 -9.82 2.49 -2.36
C ASN A 43 -10.86 2.90 -3.41
N GLY A 44 -10.89 2.23 -4.56
CA GLY A 44 -11.91 2.50 -5.57
C GLY A 44 -13.32 2.24 -5.10
N LYS A 45 -13.54 1.15 -4.35
CA LYS A 45 -14.86 0.83 -3.80
C LYS A 45 -15.26 1.78 -2.66
N VAL A 46 -14.33 2.12 -1.77
CA VAL A 46 -14.59 3.04 -0.65
C VAL A 46 -14.91 4.46 -1.15
N PHE A 47 -14.18 4.94 -2.16
CA PHE A 47 -14.36 6.29 -2.69
C PHE A 47 -15.29 6.36 -3.90
N ASP A 48 -15.92 5.25 -4.29
CA ASP A 48 -16.81 5.12 -5.46
C ASP A 48 -16.19 5.70 -6.75
N LEU A 49 -14.93 5.34 -7.01
CA LEU A 49 -14.18 5.87 -8.15
C LEU A 49 -14.63 5.19 -9.46
N ASN A 50 -14.89 6.00 -10.48
CA ASN A 50 -15.05 5.51 -11.87
C ASN A 50 -13.69 5.06 -12.42
N GLN A 51 -13.25 3.88 -12.02
CA GLN A 51 -11.97 3.31 -12.41
C GLN A 51 -12.08 1.95 -13.08
N LYS A 52 -11.07 1.62 -13.88
CA LYS A 52 -10.85 0.28 -14.41
C LYS A 52 -9.45 -0.19 -14.02
N VAL A 53 -9.39 -1.27 -13.25
CA VAL A 53 -8.11 -1.86 -12.82
C VAL A 53 -7.55 -2.75 -13.95
N ILE A 54 -6.45 -2.31 -14.55
CA ILE A 54 -5.69 -3.09 -15.54
C ILE A 54 -4.60 -3.86 -14.80
N HIS A 55 -4.84 -5.14 -14.56
CA HIS A 55 -3.98 -6.00 -13.75
C HIS A 55 -3.25 -7.06 -14.59
N GLY A 56 -2.37 -7.83 -13.95
CA GLY A 56 -1.60 -8.90 -14.60
C GLY A 56 -0.21 -8.47 -15.08
N PHE A 57 0.23 -7.26 -14.72
CA PHE A 57 1.63 -6.87 -14.88
C PHE A 57 2.53 -7.73 -13.99
N ASN A 58 3.69 -8.16 -14.51
CA ASN A 58 4.62 -9.02 -13.79
C ASN A 58 5.27 -8.33 -12.60
N SER A 59 5.40 -7.00 -12.65
CA SER A 59 6.01 -6.21 -11.60
C SER A 59 5.48 -4.77 -11.57
N SER A 60 5.66 -4.08 -10.44
CA SER A 60 5.39 -2.65 -10.35
C SER A 60 6.25 -1.80 -11.30
N SER A 61 7.38 -2.32 -11.78
CA SER A 61 8.19 -1.64 -12.80
C SER A 61 7.51 -1.65 -14.16
N ASP A 62 6.79 -2.73 -14.49
CA ASP A 62 6.05 -2.84 -15.75
C ASP A 62 4.80 -1.96 -15.72
N VAL A 63 4.11 -1.91 -14.58
CA VAL A 63 3.00 -0.98 -14.35
C VAL A 63 3.48 0.46 -14.55
N ARG A 64 4.61 0.84 -13.96
CA ARG A 64 5.18 2.17 -14.11
C ARG A 64 5.54 2.50 -15.56
N GLN A 65 6.09 1.55 -16.31
CA GLN A 65 6.38 1.77 -17.73
C GLN A 65 5.08 2.04 -18.52
N ALA A 66 4.01 1.29 -18.26
CA ALA A 66 2.71 1.56 -18.86
C ALA A 66 2.16 2.95 -18.48
N LEU A 67 2.35 3.38 -17.23
CA LEU A 67 2.01 4.73 -16.78
C LEU A 67 2.77 5.80 -17.57
N LEU A 68 4.09 5.65 -17.72
CA LEU A 68 4.92 6.60 -18.46
C LEU A 68 4.62 6.64 -19.97
N ARG A 69 4.05 5.57 -20.53
CA ARG A 69 3.58 5.53 -21.92
C ARG A 69 2.19 6.12 -22.10
N GLY A 70 1.45 6.37 -21.02
CA GLY A 70 0.05 6.80 -21.06
C GLY A 70 -0.96 5.68 -21.32
N ASP A 71 -0.55 4.39 -21.23
CA ASP A 71 -1.48 3.26 -21.38
C ASP A 71 -2.47 3.17 -20.21
N ILE A 72 -2.04 3.66 -19.04
CA ILE A 72 -2.81 3.78 -17.80
C ILE A 72 -2.60 5.18 -17.22
N HIS A 73 -3.50 5.60 -16.33
CA HIS A 73 -3.52 6.95 -15.76
C HIS A 73 -2.90 7.02 -14.36
N GLY A 74 -2.84 5.90 -13.65
CA GLY A 74 -2.19 5.83 -12.33
C GLY A 74 -1.88 4.43 -11.85
N MET A 75 -1.23 4.35 -10.69
CA MET A 75 -0.97 3.11 -9.97
C MET A 75 -0.81 3.36 -8.46
N TRP A 76 -1.17 2.37 -7.63
CA TRP A 76 -0.76 2.35 -6.23
C TRP A 76 0.65 1.79 -6.06
N GLY A 77 1.36 2.24 -5.03
CA GLY A 77 2.69 1.75 -4.70
C GLY A 77 3.20 2.22 -3.35
N SER A 78 4.45 1.88 -3.01
CA SER A 78 5.12 2.43 -1.82
C SER A 78 5.69 3.82 -2.10
N LEU A 79 5.64 4.71 -1.09
CA LEU A 79 6.22 6.06 -1.20
C LEU A 79 7.67 6.01 -1.68
N GLY A 80 8.52 5.20 -1.04
CA GLY A 80 9.94 5.11 -1.39
C GLY A 80 10.19 4.73 -2.85
N SER A 81 9.30 3.95 -3.47
CA SER A 81 9.39 3.63 -4.90
C SER A 81 8.90 4.76 -5.79
N ALA A 82 7.88 5.50 -5.35
CA ALA A 82 7.26 6.59 -6.09
C ALA A 82 8.17 7.84 -6.14
N LEU A 83 8.87 8.15 -5.05
CA LEU A 83 9.72 9.34 -4.91
C LEU A 83 10.75 9.50 -6.03
N LYS A 84 11.30 8.40 -6.56
CA LYS A 84 12.25 8.47 -7.67
C LYS A 84 11.60 9.07 -8.93
N GLY A 85 10.37 8.67 -9.26
CA GLY A 85 9.64 9.20 -10.41
C GLY A 85 9.13 10.62 -10.18
N VAL A 86 8.73 10.96 -8.95
CA VAL A 86 8.37 12.34 -8.57
C VAL A 86 9.57 13.27 -8.74
N LYS A 87 10.75 12.91 -8.23
CA LYS A 87 11.99 13.69 -8.39
C LYS A 87 12.43 13.83 -9.85
N ALA A 88 12.09 12.86 -10.69
CA ALA A 88 12.36 12.91 -12.12
C ALA A 88 11.31 13.71 -12.93
N GLY A 89 10.28 14.27 -12.27
CA GLY A 89 9.20 14.99 -12.95
C GLY A 89 8.27 14.10 -13.77
N GLN A 90 8.28 12.78 -13.51
CA GLN A 90 7.52 11.79 -14.28
C GLN A 90 6.15 11.47 -13.67
N HIS A 91 6.02 11.68 -12.36
CA HIS A 91 4.85 11.28 -11.58
C HIS A 91 4.37 12.42 -10.68
N ARG A 92 3.10 12.35 -10.29
CA ARG A 92 2.53 13.09 -9.15
C ARG A 92 1.96 12.10 -8.14
N ILE A 93 2.05 12.43 -6.86
CA ILE A 93 1.37 11.68 -5.81
C ILE A 93 0.11 12.47 -5.47
N VAL A 94 -1.06 11.82 -5.56
CA VAL A 94 -2.36 12.49 -5.42
C VAL A 94 -3.12 12.05 -4.16
N LEU A 95 -2.73 10.93 -3.55
CA LEU A 95 -3.31 10.44 -2.30
C LEU A 95 -2.26 9.62 -1.53
N GLN A 96 -2.28 9.70 -0.19
CA GLN A 96 -1.44 8.89 0.69
C GLN A 96 -2.26 8.09 1.69
N SER A 97 -1.76 6.91 2.07
CA SER A 97 -2.35 6.11 3.15
C SER A 97 -2.04 6.72 4.53
N GLY A 98 -2.75 6.25 5.55
CA GLY A 98 -2.59 6.69 6.93
C GLY A 98 -3.62 7.71 7.39
N THR A 99 -3.63 7.95 8.70
CA THR A 99 -4.53 8.91 9.38
C THR A 99 -3.98 10.33 9.39
N GLU A 100 -2.65 10.47 9.35
CA GLU A 100 -1.91 11.73 9.35
C GLU A 100 -1.06 11.86 8.08
N ARG A 101 -0.84 13.10 7.63
CA ARG A 101 -0.01 13.38 6.46
C ARG A 101 1.45 13.08 6.77
N SER A 102 2.14 12.44 5.82
CA SER A 102 3.59 12.29 5.89
C SER A 102 4.27 13.66 5.81
N SER A 103 5.33 13.85 6.59
CA SER A 103 6.22 15.01 6.47
C SER A 103 6.90 15.10 5.09
N GLU A 104 7.00 13.98 4.36
CA GLU A 104 7.49 13.97 2.97
C GLU A 104 6.42 14.41 1.95
N LEU A 105 5.14 14.41 2.33
CA LEU A 105 3.99 14.75 1.49
C LEU A 105 2.98 15.65 2.24
N PRO A 106 3.39 16.84 2.72
CA PRO A 106 2.51 17.70 3.52
C PRO A 106 1.29 18.23 2.75
N ASP A 107 1.40 18.35 1.43
CA ASP A 107 0.37 18.93 0.57
C ASP A 107 -0.58 17.88 -0.03
N VAL A 108 -0.29 16.59 0.15
CA VAL A 108 -1.12 15.49 -0.38
C VAL A 108 -2.12 15.05 0.70
N PRO A 109 -3.43 14.93 0.40
CA PRO A 109 -4.39 14.47 1.38
C PRO A 109 -4.20 12.98 1.72
N THR A 110 -4.58 12.61 2.95
CA THR A 110 -4.68 11.19 3.33
C THR A 110 -6.01 10.57 2.92
N VAL A 111 -6.04 9.24 2.83
CA VAL A 111 -7.29 8.48 2.68
C VAL A 111 -8.31 8.81 3.79
N SER A 112 -7.86 9.00 5.03
CA SER A 112 -8.73 9.33 6.17
C SER A 112 -9.28 10.76 6.10
N GLU A 113 -8.51 11.72 5.57
CA GLU A 113 -9.02 13.07 5.32
C GLU A 113 -10.13 13.06 4.27
N VAL A 114 -9.92 12.32 3.17
CA VAL A 114 -10.91 12.19 2.09
C VAL A 114 -12.17 11.47 2.58
N ALA A 115 -12.01 10.39 3.36
CA ALA A 115 -13.12 9.56 3.86
C ALA A 115 -14.14 10.35 4.70
N LYS A 116 -13.70 11.41 5.40
CA LYS A 116 -14.58 12.30 6.18
C LYS A 116 -15.64 13.02 5.32
N SER A 117 -15.41 13.13 4.01
CA SER A 117 -16.35 13.75 3.07
C SER A 117 -17.39 12.78 2.49
N LEU A 118 -17.31 11.49 2.83
CA LEU A 118 -18.25 10.48 2.34
C LEU A 118 -19.57 10.52 3.11
N SER A 119 -20.60 9.91 2.53
CA SER A 119 -21.92 9.80 3.16
C SER A 119 -21.93 8.91 4.40
N ASP A 120 -21.02 7.93 4.46
CA ASP A 120 -20.78 7.07 5.62
C ASP A 120 -19.28 7.03 5.98
N PRO A 121 -18.78 8.07 6.68
CA PRO A 121 -17.36 8.15 7.05
C PRO A 121 -16.92 7.04 8.00
N ALA A 122 -17.81 6.53 8.85
CA ALA A 122 -17.45 5.53 9.86
C ALA A 122 -17.12 4.19 9.22
N THR A 123 -17.96 3.74 8.28
CA THR A 123 -17.69 2.52 7.50
C THR A 123 -16.44 2.67 6.64
N ALA A 124 -16.28 3.82 5.97
CA ALA A 124 -15.09 4.09 5.16
C ALA A 124 -13.80 4.07 5.99
N ASP A 125 -13.80 4.71 7.17
CA ASP A 125 -12.65 4.75 8.07
C ASP A 125 -12.29 3.35 8.61
N ALA A 126 -13.28 2.52 8.94
CA ALA A 126 -13.05 1.14 9.36
C ALA A 126 -12.36 0.31 8.27
N VAL A 127 -12.83 0.41 7.01
CA VAL A 127 -12.24 -0.30 5.87
C VAL A 127 -10.82 0.21 5.56
N LEU A 128 -10.63 1.53 5.52
CA LEU A 128 -9.34 2.14 5.20
C LEU A 128 -8.30 1.89 6.29
N SER A 129 -8.70 1.91 7.57
CA SER A 129 -7.82 1.56 8.69
C SER A 129 -7.39 0.11 8.63
N ALA A 130 -8.31 -0.82 8.34
CA ALA A 130 -7.98 -2.23 8.16
C ALA A 130 -7.06 -2.46 6.94
N TRP A 131 -7.31 -1.77 5.84
CA TRP A 131 -6.44 -1.80 4.65
C TRP A 131 -5.04 -1.25 4.92
N ASP A 132 -4.91 -0.14 5.66
CA ASP A 132 -3.60 0.40 6.03
C ASP A 132 -2.88 -0.54 7.01
N ALA A 133 -3.59 -1.13 7.98
CA ALA A 133 -3.04 -2.13 8.90
C ALA A 133 -2.48 -3.36 8.16
N LEU A 134 -3.19 -3.90 7.16
CA LEU A 134 -2.67 -4.97 6.29
C LEU A 134 -1.37 -4.57 5.59
N ASN A 135 -1.27 -3.30 5.18
CA ASN A 135 -0.04 -2.77 4.58
C ASN A 135 1.09 -2.56 5.60
N GLN A 136 0.77 -2.36 6.88
CA GLN A 136 1.75 -2.21 7.97
C GLN A 136 2.39 -3.54 8.39
N VAL A 137 1.71 -4.69 8.20
CA VAL A 137 2.33 -6.03 8.33
C VAL A 137 3.58 -6.14 7.43
N GLY A 138 3.58 -5.43 6.30
CA GLY A 138 4.77 -5.16 5.52
C GLY A 138 5.36 -6.40 4.85
N ARG A 139 6.55 -6.82 5.29
CA ARG A 139 7.30 -7.95 4.72
C ARG A 139 7.64 -8.96 5.82
N PRO A 140 6.65 -9.71 6.33
CA PRO A 140 6.87 -10.61 7.45
C PRO A 140 7.75 -11.79 7.04
N VAL A 141 8.59 -12.24 7.97
CA VAL A 141 9.23 -13.56 7.92
C VAL A 141 8.40 -14.47 8.82
N ALA A 142 7.77 -15.48 8.23
CA ALA A 142 6.85 -16.37 8.93
C ALA A 142 7.32 -17.83 8.89
N ALA A 143 6.97 -18.57 9.93
CA ALA A 143 7.14 -20.02 10.01
C ALA A 143 5.77 -20.71 9.84
N PRO A 144 5.72 -21.97 9.35
CA PRO A 144 4.47 -22.70 9.23
C PRO A 144 3.82 -22.95 10.60
N PRO A 145 2.50 -23.22 10.66
CA PRO A 145 1.84 -23.58 11.91
C PRO A 145 2.44 -24.87 12.49
N GLY A 146 2.47 -24.97 13.83
CA GLY A 146 2.95 -26.14 14.55
C GLY A 146 4.46 -26.18 14.84
N VAL A 147 5.21 -25.14 14.50
CA VAL A 147 6.62 -25.02 14.90
C VAL A 147 6.72 -24.85 16.42
N PRO A 148 7.56 -25.65 17.12
CA PRO A 148 7.74 -25.53 18.56
C PRO A 148 8.19 -24.13 19.00
N ALA A 149 7.68 -23.67 20.15
CA ALA A 149 7.89 -22.30 20.63
C ALA A 149 9.37 -21.94 20.83
N ASP A 150 10.19 -22.90 21.26
CA ASP A 150 11.65 -22.73 21.40
C ASP A 150 12.34 -22.43 20.06
N ARG A 151 11.85 -23.02 18.97
CA ARG A 151 12.38 -22.79 17.62
C ARG A 151 11.95 -21.45 17.06
N VAL A 152 10.70 -21.04 17.30
CA VAL A 152 10.22 -19.69 16.95
C VAL A 152 11.05 -18.63 17.68
N ALA A 153 11.24 -18.79 18.99
CA ALA A 153 12.04 -17.88 19.80
C ALA A 153 13.50 -17.80 19.30
N TYR A 154 14.10 -18.94 18.95
CA TYR A 154 15.43 -18.96 18.35
C TYR A 154 15.49 -18.17 17.04
N LEU A 155 14.56 -18.41 16.10
CA LEU A 155 14.51 -17.71 14.81
C LEU A 155 14.34 -16.20 14.98
N GLN A 156 13.43 -15.77 15.86
CA GLN A 156 13.23 -14.36 16.19
C GLN A 156 14.52 -13.73 16.73
N SER A 157 15.22 -14.41 17.66
CA SER A 157 16.48 -13.92 18.22
C SER A 157 17.60 -13.79 17.19
N VAL A 158 17.68 -14.70 16.22
CA VAL A 158 18.70 -14.65 15.16
C VAL A 158 18.38 -13.55 14.16
N PHE A 159 17.10 -13.38 13.83
CA PHE A 159 16.64 -12.28 12.97
C PHE A 159 16.97 -10.93 13.60
N GLU A 160 16.68 -10.75 14.89
CA GLU A 160 17.02 -9.54 15.64
C GLU A 160 18.52 -9.25 15.59
N LYS A 161 19.36 -10.27 15.87
CA LYS A 161 20.82 -10.13 15.78
C LYS A 161 21.29 -9.71 14.39
N ALA A 162 20.71 -10.29 13.34
CA ALA A 162 21.06 -9.95 11.95
C ALA A 162 20.65 -8.52 11.59
N MET A 163 19.47 -8.06 12.02
CA MET A 163 19.02 -6.67 11.75
C MET A 163 19.85 -5.62 12.49
N ASN A 164 20.52 -6.00 13.58
CA ASN A 164 21.44 -5.14 14.34
C ASN A 164 22.93 -5.38 14.00
N ASP A 165 23.23 -6.27 13.05
CA ASP A 165 24.60 -6.57 12.67
C ASP A 165 25.26 -5.38 11.96
N PRO A 166 26.44 -4.89 12.39
CA PRO A 166 27.08 -3.72 11.80
C PRO A 166 27.41 -3.88 10.31
N GLU A 167 27.80 -5.08 9.87
CA GLU A 167 28.10 -5.35 8.46
C GLU A 167 26.82 -5.28 7.62
N PHE A 168 25.73 -5.87 8.12
CA PHE A 168 24.43 -5.79 7.45
C PHE A 168 23.89 -4.36 7.36
N ILE A 169 24.02 -3.58 8.44
CA ILE A 169 23.64 -2.16 8.46
C ILE A 169 24.44 -1.36 7.44
N GLU A 170 25.74 -1.60 7.33
CA GLU A 170 26.60 -0.91 6.38
C GLU A 170 26.22 -1.24 4.92
N VAL A 171 25.95 -2.52 4.62
CA VAL A 171 25.45 -2.95 3.31
C VAL A 171 24.11 -2.28 2.97
N ALA A 172 23.20 -2.17 3.95
CA ALA A 172 21.90 -1.50 3.75
C ALA A 172 22.09 -0.01 3.43
N LYS A 173 22.99 0.69 4.14
CA LYS A 173 23.34 2.11 3.89
C LYS A 173 23.94 2.31 2.51
N GLN A 174 24.92 1.49 2.12
CA GLN A 174 25.56 1.55 0.79
C GLN A 174 24.55 1.33 -0.33
N SER A 175 23.59 0.43 -0.10
CA SER A 175 22.48 0.16 -1.01
C SER A 175 21.37 1.23 -0.98
N LYS A 176 21.50 2.27 -0.14
CA LYS A 176 20.50 3.32 0.09
C LYS A 176 19.12 2.76 0.45
N ARG A 177 19.11 1.67 1.23
CA ARG A 177 17.89 1.05 1.76
C ARG A 177 17.80 1.37 3.24
N ALA A 178 16.74 2.07 3.63
CA ALA A 178 16.42 2.24 5.04
C ALA A 178 16.20 0.86 5.66
N LEU A 179 16.87 0.59 6.78
CA LEU A 179 16.69 -0.62 7.55
C LEU A 179 15.86 -0.31 8.79
N SER A 180 14.74 -0.98 8.92
CA SER A 180 13.90 -1.02 10.11
C SER A 180 13.27 -2.41 10.20
N TYR A 181 12.99 -2.86 11.42
CA TYR A 181 12.29 -4.12 11.66
C TYR A 181 11.40 -4.01 12.88
N SER A 182 10.36 -4.84 12.90
CA SER A 182 9.50 -5.06 14.06
C SER A 182 9.95 -6.32 14.77
N THR A 183 9.86 -6.36 16.10
CA THR A 183 10.14 -7.59 16.83
C THR A 183 9.10 -8.65 16.52
N GLY A 184 9.40 -9.91 16.89
CA GLY A 184 8.43 -10.99 16.75
C GLY A 184 7.12 -10.76 17.52
N ALA A 185 7.20 -10.06 18.67
CA ALA A 185 6.03 -9.71 19.47
C ALA A 185 5.20 -8.61 18.80
N ASP A 186 5.84 -7.51 18.39
CA ASP A 186 5.16 -6.39 17.73
C ASP A 186 4.49 -6.84 16.41
N MET A 187 5.16 -7.73 15.67
CA MET A 187 4.62 -8.29 14.43
C MET A 187 3.42 -9.21 14.70
N ALA A 188 3.42 -9.98 15.79
CA ALA A 188 2.27 -10.79 16.17
C ALA A 188 1.06 -9.92 16.52
N GLU A 189 1.27 -8.86 17.29
CA GLU A 189 0.22 -7.88 17.61
C GLU A 189 -0.31 -7.18 16.36
N THR A 190 0.59 -6.75 15.47
CA THR A 190 0.21 -6.12 14.19
C THR A 190 -0.60 -7.09 13.32
N ALA A 191 -0.18 -8.36 13.23
CA ALA A 191 -0.89 -9.37 12.45
C ALA A 191 -2.29 -9.67 13.03
N GLU A 192 -2.41 -9.78 14.36
CA GLU A 192 -3.69 -9.96 15.03
C GLU A 192 -4.62 -8.77 14.80
N ALA A 193 -4.13 -7.54 14.99
CA ALA A 193 -4.90 -6.32 14.74
C ALA A 193 -5.37 -6.22 13.27
N SER A 194 -4.55 -6.67 12.32
CA SER A 194 -4.91 -6.68 10.90
C SER A 194 -5.94 -7.73 10.50
N THR A 195 -6.22 -8.71 11.37
CA THR A 195 -7.12 -9.84 11.09
C THR A 195 -8.35 -9.87 12.00
N ASN A 196 -8.30 -9.22 13.16
CA ASN A 196 -9.43 -9.04 14.06
C ASN A 196 -10.33 -7.88 13.60
N LEU A 197 -11.11 -8.15 12.54
CA LEU A 197 -11.96 -7.17 11.87
C LEU A 197 -13.43 -7.58 11.97
N ALA A 198 -14.31 -6.57 11.89
CA ALA A 198 -15.75 -6.82 11.70
C ALA A 198 -15.98 -7.68 10.43
N ASP A 199 -17.01 -8.53 10.46
CA ASP A 199 -17.23 -9.55 9.43
C ASP A 199 -17.34 -8.94 8.02
N ASP A 200 -18.05 -7.83 7.89
CA ASP A 200 -18.23 -7.10 6.64
C ASP A 200 -16.93 -6.52 6.09
N VAL A 201 -16.10 -5.92 6.95
CA VAL A 201 -14.77 -5.40 6.59
C VAL A 201 -13.84 -6.54 6.18
N ARG A 202 -13.84 -7.64 6.94
CA ARG A 202 -13.06 -8.83 6.64
C ARG A 202 -13.45 -9.43 5.29
N ASP A 203 -14.75 -9.62 5.05
CA ASP A 203 -15.27 -10.21 3.81
C ASP A 203 -14.93 -9.34 2.60
N LEU A 204 -15.00 -8.01 2.75
CA LEU A 204 -14.56 -7.08 1.72
C LEU A 204 -13.07 -7.23 1.38
N LEU A 205 -12.19 -7.27 2.39
CA LEU A 205 -10.74 -7.42 2.18
C LEU A 205 -10.39 -8.79 1.59
N VAL A 206 -11.06 -9.86 2.03
CA VAL A 206 -10.90 -11.20 1.46
C VAL A 206 -11.32 -11.22 -0.01
N SER A 207 -12.46 -10.60 -0.34
CA SER A 207 -12.93 -10.48 -1.73
C SER A 207 -11.91 -9.72 -2.59
N ALA A 208 -11.34 -8.63 -2.06
CA ALA A 208 -10.28 -7.88 -2.74
C ALA A 208 -9.02 -8.72 -3.00
N ILE A 209 -8.59 -9.50 -2.00
CA ILE A 209 -7.42 -10.37 -2.13
C ILE A 209 -7.66 -11.50 -3.14
N ARG A 210 -8.87 -12.05 -3.19
CA ARG A 210 -9.26 -13.11 -4.12
C ARG A 210 -9.55 -12.62 -5.54
N GLY A 211 -9.70 -11.31 -5.74
CA GLY A 211 -10.04 -10.73 -7.04
C GLY A 211 -11.53 -10.85 -7.37
N GLU A 212 -12.38 -10.77 -6.35
CA GLU A 212 -13.84 -10.92 -6.45
C GLU A 212 -14.57 -9.56 -6.42
N LEU A 213 -13.82 -8.45 -6.45
CA LEU A 213 -14.32 -7.07 -6.49
C LEU A 213 -14.28 -6.45 -7.89
#